data_AF-A0A7J9K0S1-F1
#
_entry.id   AF-A0A7J9K0S1-F1
#
_cell.length_a   1.000
_cell.length_b   1.000
_cell.length_c   1.000
_cell.angle_alpha   90.00
_cell.angle_beta   90.00
_cell.angle_gamma   90.00
#
_symmetry.space_group_name_H-M   'P 1'
#
loop_
_entity.id
_entity.type
_entity.pdbx_description
1 polymer ?
#
loop_
_entity_poly.entity_id
_entity_poly.type
_entity_poly.pdbx_seq_one_letter_code
_entity_poly.pdbx_strand_id
1 'polypeptide(L)'
;MVHADGSVAQTWNYLKQHGLQGFIDIWPRPTAIAWKIIFVYGAFEAALQLLLPGKRVEGPISPTGNRPVYKANGMAAYFVTLVTYISLWWFEIFNPTVVYDHLGEIYSALIFGSLIFCVFLYIKGHVAPSSTDSGSSGNFIIDFYWGMELYPRIGKNFDIKVFTNCRFGMMSWAVLAVTYCIKQYELNGKVSDSMLVNTTLMLVYVTKFFWWEVGYWNTMDIAHDRAGFYICWGCLVWVPSVYTSPGMYLVNHPVNLGM
;
A
#
# COMPACT_ATOMS: atom_id res chain seq x y z
N MET A 1 -16.02 -6.52 -10.71
CA MET A 1 -17.46 -6.26 -10.52
C MET A 1 -17.62 -5.01 -9.66
N VAL A 2 -18.01 -3.88 -10.26
CA VAL A 2 -18.50 -2.73 -9.50
C VAL A 2 -20.01 -2.94 -9.39
N HIS A 3 -20.45 -3.52 -8.28
CA HIS A 3 -21.89 -3.59 -8.01
C HIS A 3 -22.42 -2.15 -7.94
N ALA A 4 -23.55 -1.88 -8.60
CA ALA A 4 -24.22 -0.59 -8.58
C ALA A 4 -23.43 0.60 -9.19
N ASP A 5 -22.45 0.35 -10.06
CA ASP A 5 -21.74 1.40 -10.82
C ASP A 5 -21.15 2.53 -9.95
N GLY A 6 -20.73 2.19 -8.72
CA GLY A 6 -20.18 3.14 -7.76
C GLY A 6 -21.22 3.97 -6.99
N SER A 7 -22.52 3.72 -7.19
CA SER A 7 -23.60 4.43 -6.51
C SER A 7 -23.80 3.96 -5.07
N VAL A 8 -23.40 4.82 -4.12
CA VAL A 8 -23.61 4.59 -2.67
C VAL A 8 -25.09 4.37 -2.34
N ALA A 9 -26.01 5.10 -2.99
CA ALA A 9 -27.43 4.97 -2.74
C ALA A 9 -27.98 3.60 -3.16
N GLN A 10 -27.57 3.10 -4.33
CA GLN A 10 -27.96 1.78 -4.82
C GLN A 10 -27.37 0.66 -3.97
N THR A 11 -26.08 0.76 -3.58
CA THR A 11 -25.46 -0.19 -2.65
C THR A 11 -26.18 -0.20 -1.30
N TRP A 12 -26.51 0.96 -0.75
CA TRP A 12 -27.26 1.07 0.51
C TRP A 12 -28.65 0.44 0.40
N ASN A 13 -29.39 0.72 -0.66
CA ASN A 13 -30.71 0.13 -0.89
C ASN A 13 -30.64 -1.39 -1.03
N TYR A 14 -29.64 -1.90 -1.74
CA TYR A 14 -29.41 -3.34 -1.89
C TYR A 14 -29.11 -4.00 -0.54
N LEU A 15 -28.21 -3.43 0.26
CA LEU A 15 -27.87 -3.91 1.61
C LEU A 15 -29.07 -3.83 2.56
N LYS A 16 -29.89 -2.79 2.46
CA LYS A 16 -31.12 -2.66 3.25
C LYS A 16 -32.14 -3.76 2.91
N GLN A 17 -32.21 -4.18 1.65
CA GLN A 17 -33.13 -5.22 1.19
C GLN A 17 -32.65 -6.64 1.52
N HIS A 18 -31.36 -6.91 1.39
CA HIS A 18 -30.79 -8.27 1.49
C HIS A 18 -30.04 -8.52 2.80
N GLY A 19 -29.91 -7.49 3.66
CA GLY A 19 -29.26 -7.57 4.95
C GLY A 19 -27.80 -8.05 4.88
N LEU A 20 -27.40 -8.84 5.88
CA LEU A 20 -26.05 -9.38 5.98
C LEU A 20 -25.70 -10.33 4.82
N GLN A 21 -26.67 -11.08 4.30
CA GLN A 21 -26.44 -12.00 3.19
C GLN A 21 -26.06 -11.23 1.92
N GLY A 22 -26.78 -10.15 1.63
CA GLY A 22 -26.42 -9.26 0.51
C GLY A 22 -25.01 -8.69 0.64
N PHE A 23 -24.57 -8.34 1.85
CA PHE A 23 -23.19 -7.91 2.08
C PHE A 23 -22.18 -9.02 1.74
N ILE A 24 -22.41 -10.24 2.22
CA ILE A 24 -21.54 -11.40 1.94
C ILE A 24 -21.49 -11.72 0.44
N ASP A 25 -22.60 -11.53 -0.26
CA ASP A 25 -22.72 -11.84 -1.69
C ASP A 25 -21.96 -10.83 -2.56
N ILE A 26 -21.94 -9.55 -2.20
CA ILE A 26 -21.18 -8.51 -2.92
C ILE A 26 -19.72 -8.40 -2.48
N TRP A 27 -19.38 -8.93 -1.31
CA TRP A 27 -18.04 -8.83 -0.75
C TRP A 27 -17.07 -9.70 -1.56
N PRO A 28 -16.03 -9.11 -2.19
CA PRO A 28 -15.04 -9.91 -2.91
C PRO A 28 -14.29 -10.80 -1.92
N ARG A 29 -14.37 -12.11 -2.09
CA ARG A 29 -13.69 -13.03 -1.16
C ARG A 29 -12.19 -13.05 -1.45
N PRO A 30 -11.31 -13.00 -0.43
CA PRO A 30 -9.88 -13.15 -0.65
C PRO A 30 -9.59 -14.50 -1.31
N THR A 31 -8.85 -14.49 -2.41
CA THR A 31 -8.44 -15.72 -3.12
C THR A 31 -6.96 -16.01 -2.91
N ALA A 32 -6.56 -17.25 -3.18
CA ALA A 32 -5.15 -17.64 -3.15
C ALA A 32 -4.30 -16.83 -4.14
N ILE A 33 -4.89 -16.39 -5.26
CA ILE A 33 -4.23 -15.56 -6.27
C ILE A 33 -3.94 -14.17 -5.68
N ALA A 34 -4.94 -13.54 -5.06
CA ALA A 34 -4.77 -12.24 -4.41
C ALA A 34 -3.67 -12.27 -3.33
N TRP A 35 -3.70 -13.29 -2.45
CA TRP A 35 -2.65 -13.49 -1.44
C TRP A 35 -1.27 -13.70 -2.05
N LYS A 36 -1.18 -14.48 -3.13
CA LYS A 36 0.09 -14.71 -3.85
C LYS A 36 0.63 -13.42 -4.44
N ILE A 37 -0.21 -12.60 -5.09
CA ILE A 37 0.20 -11.31 -5.67
C ILE A 37 0.74 -10.39 -4.56
N ILE A 38 -0.03 -10.22 -3.48
CA ILE A 38 0.37 -9.39 -2.33
C ILE A 38 1.68 -9.88 -1.71
N PHE A 39 1.82 -11.20 -1.53
CA PHE A 39 3.01 -11.79 -0.92
C PHE A 39 4.24 -11.62 -1.81
N VAL A 40 4.14 -11.92 -3.11
CA VAL A 40 5.26 -11.77 -4.06
C VAL A 40 5.69 -10.31 -4.14
N TYR A 41 4.73 -9.40 -4.26
CA TYR A 41 4.99 -7.96 -4.27
C TYR A 41 5.65 -7.48 -2.96
N GLY A 42 5.07 -7.83 -1.81
CA GLY A 42 5.61 -7.44 -0.51
C GLY A 42 7.01 -8.03 -0.25
N ALA A 43 7.24 -9.29 -0.66
CA ALA A 43 8.56 -9.93 -0.55
C ALA A 43 9.59 -9.27 -1.48
N PHE A 44 9.20 -8.90 -2.69
CA PHE A 44 10.06 -8.16 -3.62
C PHE A 44 10.45 -6.80 -3.04
N GLU A 45 9.49 -6.01 -2.56
CA GLU A 45 9.75 -4.71 -1.94
C GLU A 45 10.59 -4.83 -0.66
N ALA A 46 10.36 -5.88 0.14
CA ALA A 46 11.18 -6.16 1.32
C ALA A 46 12.62 -6.51 0.93
N ALA A 47 12.80 -7.29 -0.13
CA ALA A 47 14.11 -7.63 -0.67
C ALA A 47 14.81 -6.36 -1.19
N LEU A 48 14.14 -5.47 -1.90
CA LEU A 48 14.71 -4.19 -2.33
C LEU A 48 15.10 -3.31 -1.15
N GLN A 49 14.25 -3.22 -0.12
CA GLN A 49 14.56 -2.50 1.12
C GLN A 49 15.85 -3.02 1.77
N LEU A 50 16.06 -4.33 1.82
CA LEU A 50 17.21 -4.95 2.48
C LEU A 50 18.47 -4.99 1.62
N LEU A 51 18.35 -5.31 0.33
CA LEU A 51 19.47 -5.63 -0.55
C LEU A 51 20.01 -4.41 -1.31
N LEU A 52 19.16 -3.45 -1.69
CA LEU A 52 19.65 -2.31 -2.48
C LEU A 52 20.57 -1.42 -1.63
N PRO A 53 21.71 -0.98 -2.18
CA PRO A 53 22.60 -0.05 -1.49
C PRO A 53 21.90 1.30 -1.30
N GLY A 54 22.24 1.98 -0.21
CA GLY A 54 21.67 3.28 0.11
C GLY A 54 22.49 3.96 1.19
N LYS A 55 22.38 5.29 1.26
CA LYS A 55 23.09 6.05 2.29
C LYS A 55 22.48 5.75 3.66
N ARG A 56 23.33 5.53 4.67
CA ARG A 56 22.89 5.45 6.06
C ARG A 56 22.42 6.85 6.49
N VAL A 57 21.22 6.92 7.06
CA VAL A 57 20.63 8.16 7.55
C VAL A 57 20.07 7.91 8.94
N GLU A 58 20.25 8.88 9.82
CA GLU A 58 19.73 8.80 11.18
C GLU A 58 18.42 9.56 11.25
N GLY A 59 17.38 8.91 11.77
CA GLY A 59 16.07 9.50 11.97
C GLY A 59 16.01 10.42 13.19
N PRO A 60 14.81 10.89 13.53
CA PRO A 60 14.56 11.75 14.67
C PRO A 60 14.79 11.00 15.98
N ILE A 61 15.25 11.72 17.01
CA ILE A 61 15.44 11.16 18.35
C ILE A 61 14.06 10.99 18.99
N SER A 62 13.78 9.79 19.49
CA SER A 62 12.53 9.48 20.18
C SER A 62 12.46 10.15 21.57
N PRO A 63 11.26 10.26 22.16
CA PRO A 63 11.12 10.77 23.53
C PRO A 63 11.91 9.98 24.58
N THR A 64 12.21 8.69 24.32
CA THR A 64 13.04 7.86 25.22
C THR A 64 14.53 7.92 24.89
N GLY A 65 14.93 8.75 23.93
CA GLY A 65 16.32 8.99 23.55
C GLY A 65 16.89 8.05 22.48
N ASN A 66 16.09 7.14 21.91
CA ASN A 66 16.55 6.26 20.84
C ASN A 66 16.61 6.99 19.51
N ARG A 67 17.59 6.63 18.67
CA ARG A 67 17.71 7.17 17.32
C ARG A 67 17.65 6.05 16.28
N PRO A 68 16.57 5.93 15.49
CA PRO A 68 16.47 4.91 14.48
C PRO A 68 17.43 5.21 13.33
N VAL A 69 18.01 4.16 12.77
CA VAL A 69 18.89 4.25 11.60
C VAL A 69 18.18 3.65 10.41
N TYR A 70 18.14 4.40 9.32
CA TYR A 70 17.50 4.06 8.06
C TYR A 70 18.51 3.99 6.92
N LYS A 71 18.11 3.35 5.83
CA LYS A 71 18.87 3.26 4.59
C LYS A 71 18.08 3.96 3.50
N ALA A 72 18.62 5.08 3.01
CA ALA A 72 18.01 5.88 1.94
C ALA A 72 18.25 5.22 0.59
N ASN A 73 17.33 4.33 0.22
CA ASN A 73 17.31 3.61 -1.05
C ASN A 73 15.94 3.70 -1.77
N GLY A 74 15.04 4.59 -1.36
CA GLY A 74 13.68 4.67 -1.91
C GLY A 74 13.63 4.97 -3.39
N MET A 75 14.43 5.93 -3.88
CA MET A 75 14.52 6.22 -5.32
C MET A 75 15.05 5.02 -6.12
N ALA A 76 16.07 4.32 -5.60
CA ALA A 76 16.61 3.14 -6.28
C ALA A 76 15.57 2.01 -6.32
N ALA A 77 14.90 1.75 -5.19
CA ALA A 77 13.81 0.78 -5.12
C ALA A 77 12.68 1.14 -6.09
N TYR A 78 12.25 2.41 -6.11
CA TYR A 78 11.20 2.92 -7.00
C TYR A 78 11.48 2.63 -8.47
N PHE A 79 12.67 3.00 -8.94
CA PHE A 79 13.06 2.77 -10.33
C PHE A 79 13.18 1.28 -10.63
N VAL A 80 13.80 0.50 -9.74
CA VAL A 80 13.92 -0.95 -9.95
C VAL A 80 12.54 -1.61 -10.01
N THR A 81 11.61 -1.24 -9.13
CA THR A 81 10.23 -1.73 -9.15
C THR A 81 9.52 -1.40 -10.46
N LEU A 82 9.51 -0.13 -10.88
CA LEU A 82 8.81 0.27 -12.11
C LEU A 82 9.44 -0.34 -13.36
N VAL A 83 10.78 -0.34 -13.47
CA VAL A 83 11.47 -0.94 -14.61
C VAL A 83 11.22 -2.44 -14.65
N THR A 84 11.27 -3.12 -13.51
CA THR A 84 10.98 -4.56 -13.43
C THR A 84 9.54 -4.83 -13.84
N TYR A 85 8.59 -4.06 -13.34
CA TYR A 85 7.16 -4.23 -13.63
C TYR A 85 6.83 -4.03 -15.12
N ILE A 86 7.36 -2.96 -15.73
CA ILE A 86 7.20 -2.69 -17.16
C ILE A 86 7.95 -3.72 -18.02
N SER A 87 9.15 -4.13 -17.61
CA SER A 87 9.92 -5.16 -18.35
C SER A 87 9.20 -6.50 -18.34
N LEU A 88 8.66 -6.92 -17.19
CA LEU A 88 7.88 -8.16 -17.07
C LEU A 88 6.65 -8.16 -17.99
N TRP A 89 6.01 -7.01 -18.16
CA TRP A 89 4.93 -6.82 -19.12
C TRP A 89 5.44 -6.87 -20.57
N TRP A 90 6.49 -6.13 -20.89
CA TRP A 90 7.06 -6.03 -22.24
C TRP A 90 7.58 -7.37 -22.78
N PHE A 91 8.16 -8.20 -21.90
CA PHE A 91 8.62 -9.55 -22.25
C PHE A 91 7.52 -10.61 -22.11
N GLU A 92 6.27 -10.22 -21.87
CA GLU A 92 5.11 -11.11 -21.70
C GLU A 92 5.27 -12.18 -20.61
N ILE A 93 6.20 -11.95 -19.65
CA ILE A 93 6.46 -12.87 -18.53
C ILE A 93 5.32 -12.79 -17.50
N PHE A 94 4.76 -11.61 -17.30
CA PHE A 94 3.64 -11.37 -16.40
C PHE A 94 2.73 -10.31 -17.00
N ASN A 95 1.42 -10.57 -17.05
CA ASN A 95 0.46 -9.56 -17.46
C ASN A 95 -0.04 -8.75 -16.23
N PRO A 96 0.29 -7.45 -16.12
CA PRO A 96 -0.20 -6.55 -15.09
C PRO A 96 -1.72 -6.53 -14.93
N THR A 97 -2.47 -6.79 -16.01
CA THR A 97 -3.94 -6.72 -16.00
C THR A 97 -4.58 -7.72 -15.04
N VAL A 98 -3.91 -8.82 -14.72
CA VAL A 98 -4.31 -9.77 -13.67
C VAL A 98 -4.50 -9.07 -12.32
N VAL A 99 -3.65 -8.08 -12.01
CA VAL A 99 -3.80 -7.29 -10.79
C VAL A 99 -5.11 -6.51 -10.82
N TYR A 100 -5.46 -5.89 -11.96
CA TYR A 100 -6.73 -5.16 -12.13
C TYR A 100 -7.95 -6.09 -11.98
N ASP A 101 -7.89 -7.26 -12.63
CA ASP A 101 -9.01 -8.20 -12.67
C ASP A 101 -9.33 -8.79 -11.28
N HIS A 102 -8.30 -8.94 -10.43
CA HIS A 102 -8.43 -9.41 -9.05
C HIS A 102 -8.42 -8.29 -8.00
N LEU A 103 -8.58 -7.01 -8.35
CA LEU A 103 -8.49 -5.89 -7.39
C LEU A 103 -9.41 -6.03 -6.18
N GLY A 104 -10.67 -6.45 -6.40
CA GLY A 104 -11.62 -6.62 -5.31
C GLY A 104 -11.12 -7.64 -4.28
N GLU A 105 -10.61 -8.77 -4.77
CA GLU A 105 -10.06 -9.84 -3.94
C GLU A 105 -8.77 -9.40 -3.24
N ILE A 106 -7.93 -8.60 -3.92
CA ILE A 106 -6.72 -7.99 -3.35
C ILE A 106 -7.08 -7.03 -2.22
N TYR A 107 -8.03 -6.12 -2.41
CA TYR A 107 -8.43 -5.16 -1.36
C TYR A 107 -9.01 -5.88 -0.15
N SER A 108 -9.83 -6.91 -0.37
CA SER A 108 -10.34 -7.78 0.68
C SER A 108 -9.20 -8.48 1.44
N ALA A 109 -8.24 -9.07 0.71
CA ALA A 109 -7.06 -9.70 1.30
C ALA A 109 -6.18 -8.70 2.08
N LEU A 110 -6.02 -7.45 1.60
CA LEU A 110 -5.30 -6.40 2.30
C LEU A 110 -6.00 -5.96 3.59
N ILE A 111 -7.34 -5.89 3.59
CA ILE A 111 -8.13 -5.58 4.80
C ILE A 111 -7.90 -6.65 5.87
N PHE A 112 -8.11 -7.92 5.54
CA PHE A 112 -7.89 -9.00 6.52
C PHE A 112 -6.41 -9.16 6.88
N GLY A 113 -5.51 -9.02 5.90
CA GLY A 113 -4.07 -9.11 6.10
C GLY A 113 -3.52 -8.02 6.99
N SER A 114 -3.97 -6.77 6.83
CA SER A 114 -3.58 -5.67 7.71
C SER A 114 -4.10 -5.84 9.14
N LEU A 115 -5.32 -6.37 9.33
CA LEU A 115 -5.84 -6.70 10.66
C LEU A 115 -4.95 -7.75 11.35
N ILE A 116 -4.64 -8.85 10.66
CA ILE A 116 -3.76 -9.91 11.18
C ILE A 116 -2.36 -9.33 11.46
N PHE A 117 -1.84 -8.51 10.57
CA PHE A 117 -0.54 -7.85 10.73
C PHE A 117 -0.49 -6.95 11.96
N CYS A 118 -1.55 -6.19 12.24
CA CYS A 118 -1.62 -5.34 13.43
C CYS A 118 -1.74 -6.15 14.73
N VAL A 119 -2.44 -7.29 14.70
CA VAL A 119 -2.43 -8.24 15.83
C VAL A 119 -1.02 -8.78 16.07
N PHE A 120 -0.29 -9.12 15.00
CA PHE A 120 1.11 -9.51 15.11
C PHE A 120 1.98 -8.41 15.72
N LEU A 121 1.81 -7.15 15.31
CA LEU A 121 2.55 -6.01 15.89
C LEU A 121 2.22 -5.80 17.36
N TYR A 122 0.96 -5.96 17.75
CA TYR A 122 0.54 -5.91 19.15
C TYR A 122 1.23 -7.00 19.98
N ILE A 123 1.20 -8.26 19.53
CA ILE A 123 1.86 -9.38 20.21
C ILE A 123 3.38 -9.15 20.27
N LYS A 124 3.99 -8.72 19.17
CA LYS A 124 5.42 -8.41 19.10
C LYS A 124 5.80 -7.32 20.11
N GLY A 125 5.00 -6.26 20.22
CA GLY A 125 5.25 -5.17 21.16
C GLY A 125 5.27 -5.61 22.62
N HIS A 126 4.51 -6.66 22.97
CA HIS A 126 4.49 -7.28 24.29
C HIS A 126 5.63 -8.29 24.53
N VAL A 127 5.91 -9.14 23.55
CA VAL A 127 6.82 -10.29 23.72
C VAL A 127 8.27 -9.95 23.39
N ALA A 128 8.48 -9.12 22.37
CA ALA A 128 9.80 -8.81 21.81
C ALA A 128 9.87 -7.36 21.30
N PRO A 129 9.79 -6.36 22.21
CA PRO A 129 9.94 -4.96 21.84
C PRO A 129 11.33 -4.69 21.25
N SER A 130 11.39 -3.92 20.17
CA SER A 130 12.63 -3.58 19.46
C SER A 130 13.46 -2.50 20.16
N SER A 131 12.84 -1.71 21.04
CA SER A 131 13.50 -0.65 21.81
C SER A 131 12.66 -0.27 23.04
N THR A 132 13.17 0.68 23.85
CA THR A 132 12.43 1.27 24.96
C THR A 132 11.25 2.15 24.51
N ASP A 133 11.09 2.41 23.21
CA ASP A 133 9.91 3.11 22.65
C ASP A 133 8.68 2.20 22.48
N SER A 134 8.60 1.12 23.27
CA SER A 134 7.40 0.28 23.39
C SER A 134 6.65 0.64 24.67
N GLY A 135 5.32 0.70 24.61
CA GLY A 135 4.51 0.88 25.81
C GLY A 135 3.04 0.56 25.58
N SER A 136 2.35 0.16 26.65
CA SER A 136 0.91 -0.16 26.65
C SER A 136 0.12 0.92 27.40
N SER A 137 -1.10 1.20 26.94
CA SER A 137 -2.10 1.98 27.69
C SER A 137 -2.82 1.15 28.75
N GLY A 138 -2.66 -0.17 28.75
CA GLY A 138 -3.46 -1.12 29.53
C GLY A 138 -4.81 -1.45 28.91
N ASN A 139 -5.17 -0.86 27.76
CA ASN A 139 -6.38 -1.18 27.02
C ASN A 139 -6.04 -1.75 25.64
N PHE A 140 -6.44 -3.00 25.41
CA PHE A 140 -6.21 -3.73 24.17
C PHE A 140 -6.68 -2.96 22.92
N ILE A 141 -7.86 -2.33 22.96
CA ILE A 141 -8.43 -1.66 21.79
C ILE A 141 -7.59 -0.45 21.40
N ILE A 142 -7.16 0.32 22.40
CA ILE A 142 -6.30 1.48 22.18
C ILE A 142 -4.95 1.02 21.66
N ASP A 143 -4.33 0.05 22.33
CA ASP A 143 -3.01 -0.52 21.97
C ASP A 143 -2.96 -1.14 20.57
N PHE A 144 -4.04 -1.79 20.15
CA PHE A 144 -4.21 -2.25 18.78
C PHE A 144 -4.35 -1.09 17.79
N TYR A 145 -5.15 -0.07 18.12
CA TYR A 145 -5.43 1.05 17.23
C TYR A 145 -4.19 1.93 16.97
N TRP A 146 -3.58 2.45 18.04
CA TRP A 146 -2.44 3.37 17.93
C TRP A 146 -1.08 2.67 17.78
N GLY A 147 -0.96 1.41 18.20
CA GLY A 147 0.30 0.65 18.22
C GLY A 147 1.08 0.73 19.54
N MET A 148 1.85 -0.32 19.79
CA MET A 148 2.67 -0.48 20.99
C MET A 148 4.07 0.14 20.83
N GLU A 149 4.68 -0.08 19.67
CA GLU A 149 6.06 0.31 19.38
C GLU A 149 6.11 1.52 18.45
N LEU A 150 6.99 2.48 18.75
CA LEU A 150 7.27 3.58 17.83
C LEU A 150 8.02 3.11 16.59
N TYR A 151 9.06 2.30 16.74
CA TYR A 151 9.90 1.81 15.63
C TYR A 151 10.04 0.27 15.68
N PRO A 152 8.97 -0.50 15.41
CA PRO A 152 9.09 -1.94 15.40
C PRO A 152 10.01 -2.41 14.27
N ARG A 153 10.95 -3.29 14.61
CA ARG A 153 11.91 -3.86 13.67
C ARG A 153 11.85 -5.38 13.64
N ILE A 154 12.09 -5.93 12.45
CA ILE A 154 12.37 -7.37 12.28
C ILE A 154 13.89 -7.50 12.11
N GLY A 155 14.55 -8.11 13.11
CA GLY A 155 16.01 -8.07 13.19
C GLY A 155 16.55 -6.65 13.35
N LYS A 156 17.76 -6.38 12.84
CA LYS A 156 18.44 -5.08 13.02
C LYS A 156 18.09 -4.05 11.94
N ASN A 157 17.86 -4.51 10.71
CA ASN A 157 17.89 -3.66 9.52
C ASN A 157 16.52 -3.44 8.87
N PHE A 158 15.48 -4.16 9.30
CA PHE A 158 14.15 -4.05 8.70
C PHE A 158 13.21 -3.25 9.61
N ASP A 159 12.98 -1.99 9.27
CA ASP A 159 11.98 -1.15 9.92
C ASP A 159 10.61 -1.34 9.28
N ILE A 160 9.63 -1.70 10.10
CA ILE A 160 8.29 -2.05 9.62
C ILE A 160 7.54 -0.82 9.14
N LYS A 161 7.66 0.35 9.79
CA LYS A 161 6.94 1.55 9.37
C LYS A 161 7.45 2.04 8.03
N VAL A 162 8.77 2.04 7.83
CA VAL A 162 9.34 2.37 6.53
C VAL A 162 8.88 1.39 5.46
N PHE A 163 8.79 0.09 5.79
CA PHE A 163 8.30 -0.90 4.86
C PHE A 163 6.83 -0.68 4.49
N THR A 164 5.91 -0.66 5.46
CA THR A 164 4.47 -0.57 5.17
C THR A 164 4.13 0.74 4.47
N ASN A 165 4.74 1.84 4.90
CA ASN A 165 4.41 3.18 4.43
C ASN A 165 5.08 3.48 3.09
N CYS A 166 6.41 3.37 3.02
CA CYS A 166 7.17 3.77 1.84
C CYS A 166 7.28 2.65 0.80
N ARG A 167 7.65 1.43 1.19
CA ARG A 167 7.98 0.35 0.25
C ARG A 167 6.77 -0.43 -0.22
N PHE A 168 5.77 -0.64 0.64
CA PHE A 168 4.55 -1.33 0.25
C PHE A 168 3.51 -0.34 -0.26
N GLY A 169 3.06 0.59 0.59
CA GLY A 169 1.97 1.53 0.28
C GLY A 169 2.30 2.47 -0.88
N MET A 170 3.30 3.33 -0.72
CA MET A 170 3.62 4.33 -1.75
C MET A 170 4.09 3.73 -3.08
N MET A 171 4.81 2.60 -3.07
CA MET A 171 5.15 1.89 -4.32
C MET A 171 3.92 1.30 -5.00
N SER A 172 2.98 0.76 -4.22
CA SER A 172 1.79 0.11 -4.79
C SER A 172 0.92 1.13 -5.53
N TRP A 173 0.89 2.37 -5.06
CA TRP A 173 0.23 3.47 -5.75
C TRP A 173 0.82 3.69 -7.16
N ALA A 174 2.14 3.75 -7.28
CA ALA A 174 2.79 3.92 -8.58
C ALA A 174 2.60 2.70 -9.49
N VAL A 175 2.74 1.49 -8.96
CA VAL A 175 2.53 0.24 -9.72
C VAL A 175 1.10 0.17 -10.24
N LEU A 176 0.10 0.44 -9.39
CA LEU A 176 -1.32 0.42 -9.77
C LEU A 176 -1.65 1.49 -10.82
N ALA A 177 -1.05 2.68 -10.74
CA ALA A 177 -1.23 3.70 -11.78
C ALA A 177 -0.80 3.18 -13.16
N VAL A 178 0.35 2.49 -13.23
CA VAL A 178 0.82 1.84 -14.47
C VAL A 178 -0.09 0.68 -14.87
N THR A 179 -0.51 -0.16 -13.92
CA THR A 179 -1.44 -1.27 -14.16
C THR A 179 -2.72 -0.79 -14.86
N TYR A 180 -3.30 0.33 -14.42
CA TYR A 180 -4.54 0.85 -14.99
C TYR A 180 -4.35 1.40 -16.41
N CYS A 181 -3.22 2.05 -16.66
CA CYS A 181 -2.85 2.49 -17.99
C CYS A 181 -2.72 1.28 -18.96
N ILE A 182 -2.03 0.22 -18.52
CA ILE A 182 -1.87 -1.01 -19.30
C ILE A 182 -3.22 -1.70 -19.52
N LYS A 183 -4.06 -1.79 -18.49
CA LYS A 183 -5.40 -2.40 -18.63
C LYS A 183 -6.27 -1.65 -19.63
N GLN A 184 -6.27 -0.31 -19.58
CA GLN A 184 -7.05 0.48 -20.53
C GLN A 184 -6.55 0.29 -21.97
N TYR A 185 -5.22 0.20 -22.16
CA TYR A 185 -4.64 -0.13 -23.46
C TYR A 185 -5.06 -1.51 -23.97
N GLU A 186 -5.05 -2.53 -23.11
CA GLU A 186 -5.46 -3.90 -23.47
C GLU A 186 -6.96 -3.97 -23.86
N LEU A 187 -7.83 -3.24 -23.15
CA LEU A 187 -9.27 -3.24 -23.41
C LEU A 187 -9.67 -2.46 -24.66
N ASN A 188 -9.07 -1.29 -24.88
CA ASN A 188 -9.52 -0.34 -25.90
C ASN A 188 -8.58 -0.24 -27.11
N GLY A 189 -7.41 -0.90 -27.07
CA GLY A 189 -6.33 -0.74 -28.05
C GLY A 189 -5.65 0.64 -28.03
N LYS A 190 -6.10 1.54 -27.14
CA LYS A 190 -5.57 2.89 -26.96
C LYS A 190 -5.76 3.35 -25.52
N VAL A 191 -4.86 4.21 -25.06
CA VAL A 191 -4.99 4.90 -23.77
C VAL A 191 -5.64 6.26 -24.02
N SER A 192 -6.63 6.61 -23.19
CA SER A 192 -7.28 7.93 -23.24
C SER A 192 -6.38 9.03 -22.65
N ASP A 193 -6.54 10.25 -23.15
CA ASP A 193 -5.83 11.44 -22.66
C ASP A 193 -5.96 11.60 -21.15
N SER A 194 -7.17 11.41 -20.62
CA SER A 194 -7.44 11.54 -19.18
C SER A 194 -6.67 10.50 -18.35
N MET A 195 -6.54 9.27 -18.84
CA MET A 195 -5.75 8.23 -18.17
C MET A 195 -4.26 8.56 -18.18
N LEU A 196 -3.74 9.10 -19.29
CA LEU A 196 -2.34 9.54 -19.37
C LEU A 196 -2.05 10.67 -18.39
N VAL A 197 -2.93 11.69 -18.32
CA VAL A 197 -2.80 12.79 -17.35
C VAL A 197 -2.84 12.24 -15.92
N ASN A 198 -3.84 11.42 -15.60
CA ASN A 198 -3.99 10.83 -14.27
C ASN A 198 -2.73 10.03 -13.85
N THR A 199 -2.28 9.12 -14.72
CA THR A 199 -1.11 8.28 -14.47
C THR A 199 0.15 9.13 -14.31
N THR A 200 0.35 10.12 -15.18
CA THR A 200 1.50 11.03 -15.12
C THR A 200 1.52 11.82 -13.82
N LEU A 201 0.39 12.41 -13.42
CA LEU A 201 0.29 13.18 -12.17
C LEU A 201 0.57 12.30 -10.94
N MET A 202 0.01 11.08 -10.90
CA MET A 202 0.29 10.13 -9.83
C MET A 202 1.78 9.76 -9.77
N LEU A 203 2.41 9.45 -10.91
CA LEU A 203 3.82 9.11 -10.96
C LEU A 203 4.73 10.29 -10.58
N VAL A 204 4.43 11.51 -11.02
CA VAL A 204 5.18 12.71 -10.63
C VAL A 204 5.10 12.93 -9.11
N TYR A 205 3.91 12.79 -8.52
CA TYR A 205 3.72 12.90 -7.09
C TYR A 205 4.55 11.86 -6.32
N VAL A 206 4.43 10.58 -6.69
CA VAL A 206 5.14 9.49 -6.02
C VAL A 206 6.66 9.59 -6.23
N THR A 207 7.11 10.00 -7.41
CA THR A 207 8.53 10.27 -7.68
C THR A 207 9.05 11.38 -6.77
N LYS A 208 8.27 12.46 -6.60
CA LYS A 208 8.65 13.57 -5.70
C LYS A 208 8.73 13.11 -4.25
N PHE A 209 7.82 12.24 -3.82
CA PHE A 209 7.86 11.62 -2.50
C PHE A 209 9.17 10.86 -2.29
N PHE A 210 9.54 9.96 -3.20
CA PHE A 210 10.79 9.18 -3.05
C PHE A 210 12.05 10.05 -3.16
N TRP A 211 12.01 11.13 -3.93
CA TRP A 211 13.11 12.09 -3.99
C TRP A 211 13.36 12.73 -2.62
N TRP A 212 12.28 13.00 -1.88
CA TRP A 212 12.31 13.63 -0.57
C TRP A 212 12.11 12.63 0.59
N GLU A 213 12.31 11.33 0.35
CA GLU A 213 12.04 10.26 1.33
C GLU A 213 12.72 10.51 2.69
N VAL A 214 13.96 11.01 2.68
CA VAL A 214 14.71 11.32 3.91
C VAL A 214 14.01 12.36 4.77
N GLY A 215 13.37 13.35 4.14
CA GLY A 215 12.59 14.35 4.85
C GLY A 215 11.31 13.77 5.44
N TYR A 216 10.68 12.81 4.75
CA TYR A 216 9.48 12.13 5.23
C TYR A 216 9.72 11.40 6.57
N TRP A 217 10.92 10.90 6.86
CA TRP A 217 11.20 10.27 8.16
C TRP A 217 11.13 11.21 9.36
N ASN A 218 11.05 12.52 9.14
CA ASN A 218 10.88 13.52 10.19
C ASN A 218 9.42 13.97 10.36
N THR A 219 8.48 13.41 9.60
CA THR A 219 7.04 13.73 9.74
C THR A 219 6.43 12.99 10.93
N MET A 220 5.20 13.37 11.29
CA MET A 220 4.45 12.79 12.42
C MET A 220 4.35 11.26 12.34
N ASP A 221 3.99 10.73 11.16
CA ASP A 221 3.81 9.30 10.88
C ASP A 221 5.02 8.43 11.29
N ILE A 222 6.23 8.95 11.05
CA ILE A 222 7.47 8.22 11.38
C ILE A 222 8.01 8.65 12.75
N ALA A 223 8.03 9.94 13.06
CA ALA A 223 8.70 10.45 14.25
C ALA A 223 7.90 10.27 15.55
N HIS A 224 6.56 10.27 15.48
CA HIS A 224 5.69 10.36 16.65
C HIS A 224 4.65 9.23 16.71
N ASP A 225 4.09 8.83 15.58
CA ASP A 225 3.03 7.83 15.55
C ASP A 225 3.59 6.42 15.68
N ARG A 226 2.97 5.64 16.57
CA ARG A 226 3.32 4.23 16.78
C ARG A 226 2.74 3.36 15.68
N ALA A 227 3.35 2.20 15.49
CA ALA A 227 2.96 1.24 14.47
C ALA A 227 1.73 0.41 14.93
N GLY A 228 0.55 0.99 14.77
CA GLY A 228 -0.74 0.33 15.05
C GLY A 228 -1.60 0.14 13.81
N PHE A 229 -2.86 -0.23 14.05
CA PHE A 229 -3.87 -0.34 13.01
C PHE A 229 -4.05 0.96 12.23
N TYR A 230 -4.12 2.10 12.91
CA TYR A 230 -4.33 3.41 12.27
C TYR A 230 -3.35 3.66 11.12
N ILE A 231 -2.05 3.56 11.39
CA ILE A 231 -1.02 3.82 10.38
C ILE A 231 -0.90 2.65 9.40
N CYS A 232 -0.82 1.40 9.89
CA CYS A 232 -0.56 0.26 9.02
C CYS A 232 -1.71 0.00 8.05
N TRP A 233 -2.96 0.11 8.50
CA TRP A 233 -4.13 -0.02 7.62
C TRP A 233 -4.20 1.11 6.60
N GLY A 234 -3.90 2.34 7.02
CA GLY A 234 -3.80 3.49 6.12
C GLY A 234 -2.82 3.23 4.97
N CYS A 235 -1.61 2.78 5.29
CA CYS A 235 -0.58 2.53 4.27
C CYS A 235 -0.87 1.30 3.40
N LEU A 236 -1.32 0.21 4.00
CA LEU A 236 -1.47 -1.09 3.32
C LEU A 236 -2.78 -1.20 2.53
N VAL A 237 -3.83 -0.50 2.94
CA VAL A 237 -5.17 -0.62 2.36
C VAL A 237 -5.62 0.70 1.75
N TRP A 238 -5.61 1.79 2.53
CA TRP A 238 -6.21 3.05 2.09
C TRP A 238 -5.48 3.67 0.90
N VAL A 239 -4.15 3.78 0.97
CA VAL A 239 -3.33 4.31 -0.13
C VAL A 239 -3.55 3.53 -1.43
N PRO A 240 -3.35 2.20 -1.51
CA PRO A 240 -3.55 1.47 -2.76
C PRO A 240 -5.00 1.40 -3.24
N SER A 241 -6.00 1.60 -2.37
CA SER A 241 -7.41 1.47 -2.76
C SER A 241 -8.04 2.81 -3.14
N VAL A 242 -7.87 3.82 -2.29
CA VAL A 242 -8.57 5.10 -2.43
C VAL A 242 -7.81 6.06 -3.33
N TYR A 243 -6.50 6.17 -3.17
CA TYR A 243 -5.72 7.17 -3.93
C TYR A 243 -5.59 6.79 -5.40
N THR A 244 -5.70 5.51 -5.70
CA THR A 244 -5.66 4.95 -7.05
C THR A 244 -7.05 4.92 -7.70
N SER A 245 -8.12 5.11 -6.94
CA SER A 245 -9.51 4.98 -7.42
C SER A 245 -9.86 5.83 -8.66
N PRO A 246 -9.32 7.06 -8.87
CA PRO A 246 -9.58 7.80 -10.10
C PRO A 246 -9.05 7.06 -11.34
N GLY A 247 -7.86 6.48 -11.25
CA GLY A 247 -7.30 5.67 -12.32
C GLY A 247 -8.11 4.39 -12.54
N MET A 248 -8.54 3.72 -11.46
CA MET A 248 -9.39 2.54 -11.55
C MET A 248 -10.70 2.84 -12.31
N TYR A 249 -11.33 3.98 -12.02
CA TYR A 249 -12.55 4.44 -12.66
C TYR A 249 -12.36 4.71 -14.16
N LEU A 250 -11.27 5.41 -14.51
CA LEU A 250 -10.95 5.77 -15.89
C LEU A 250 -10.72 4.56 -16.79
N VAL A 251 -10.30 3.40 -16.26
CA VAL A 251 -10.13 2.18 -17.07
C VAL A 251 -11.39 1.85 -17.87
N ASN A 252 -12.56 1.92 -17.23
CA ASN A 252 -13.85 1.64 -17.87
C ASN A 252 -14.56 2.89 -18.40
N HIS A 253 -14.08 4.09 -18.04
CA HIS A 253 -14.65 5.37 -18.43
C HIS A 253 -13.61 6.24 -19.14
N PRO A 254 -13.22 5.90 -20.39
CA PRO A 254 -12.26 6.69 -21.14
C PRO A 254 -12.86 8.07 -21.46
N VAL A 255 -12.13 9.13 -21.11
CA VAL A 255 -12.52 10.51 -21.38
C VAL A 255 -11.46 11.15 -22.28
N ASN A 256 -11.87 11.61 -23.45
CA ASN A 256 -10.99 12.37 -24.34
C ASN A 256 -11.02 13.84 -23.91
N LEU A 257 -9.84 14.37 -23.59
CA LEU A 257 -9.70 15.78 -23.19
C LEU A 257 -9.39 16.67 -24.41
N GLY A 258 -9.07 16.07 -25.55
CA GLY A 258 -8.76 16.77 -26.80
C GLY A 258 -7.28 17.07 -26.95
N MET A 259 -6.42 16.21 -26.40
CA MET A 259 -4.96 16.26 -26.59
C MET A 259 -4.53 15.49 -27.84
#